data_AF-A0A947MUI2-F1
#
_entry.id   AF-A0A947MUI2-F1
#
_cell.length_a   1.000
_cell.length_b   1.000
_cell.length_c   1.000
_cell.angle_alpha   90.00
_cell.angle_beta   90.00
_cell.angle_gamma   90.00
#
_symmetry.space_group_name_H-M   'P 1'
#
loop_
_entity.id
_entity.type
_entity.pdbx_description
1 polymer ?
#
loop_
_entity_poly.entity_id
_entity_poly.type
_entity_poly.pdbx_seq_one_letter_code
_entity_poly.pdbx_strand_id
1 'polypeptide(L)' 'ATILGLNGDEVVHSLLDVMAADQPYTVISRAVHIHPTVSELVPTLLQQLKPA' A
#
# COMPACT_ATOMS: atom_id res chain seq x y z
N ALA A 1 5.18 -7.92 4.42
CA ALA A 1 4.54 -7.95 3.09
C ALA A 1 5.54 -8.48 2.07
N THR A 2 5.08 -9.16 1.03
CA THR A 2 5.93 -9.59 -0.09
C THR A 2 5.30 -9.06 -1.37
N ILE A 3 6.04 -8.27 -2.14
CA ILE A 3 5.61 -7.71 -3.43
C ILE A 3 6.55 -8.27 -4.49
N LEU A 4 5.99 -8.84 -5.56
CA LEU A 4 6.74 -9.35 -6.71
C LEU A 4 6.18 -8.70 -7.98
N GLY A 5 7.00 -7.87 -8.63
CA GLY A 5 6.62 -7.14 -9.83
C GLY A 5 7.59 -6.00 -10.14
N LEU A 6 7.41 -5.37 -11.30
CA LEU A 6 8.14 -4.15 -11.65
C LEU A 6 7.77 -3.01 -10.71
N ASN A 7 8.74 -2.19 -10.33
CA ASN A 7 8.60 -1.05 -9.41
C ASN A 7 7.91 -1.42 -8.07
N GLY A 8 8.13 -2.66 -7.59
CA GLY A 8 7.58 -3.11 -6.31
C GLY A 8 8.16 -2.34 -5.11
N ASP A 9 9.34 -1.74 -5.28
CA ASP A 9 9.97 -0.84 -4.32
C ASP A 9 9.12 0.42 -4.03
N GLU A 10 8.38 0.96 -5.01
CA GLU A 10 7.41 2.06 -4.83
C GLU A 10 6.24 1.67 -3.90
N VAL A 11 5.82 0.40 -3.93
CA VAL A 11 4.81 -0.10 -3.00
C VAL A 11 5.42 -0.31 -1.63
N VAL A 12 6.63 -0.87 -1.57
CA VAL A 12 7.30 -1.21 -0.31
C VAL A 12 7.61 0.03 0.53
N HIS A 13 8.19 1.10 -0.04
CA HIS A 13 8.48 2.30 0.76
C HIS A 13 7.20 2.97 1.28
N SER A 14 6.11 2.98 0.49
CA SER A 14 4.81 3.51 0.93
C SER A 14 4.24 2.73 2.13
N LEU A 15 4.39 1.40 2.14
CA LEU A 15 4.00 0.57 3.29
C LEU A 15 4.93 0.78 4.49
N LEU A 16 6.23 0.94 4.26
CA LEU A 16 7.21 1.21 5.32
C LEU A 16 6.93 2.54 6.01
N ASP A 17 6.53 3.59 5.29
CA ASP A 17 6.18 4.89 5.89
C ASP A 17 5.00 4.75 6.87
N VAL A 18 3.98 3.97 6.51
CA VAL A 18 2.82 3.69 7.39
C VAL A 18 3.24 2.89 8.63
N MET A 19 4.08 1.87 8.44
CA MET A 19 4.59 1.05 9.55
C MET A 19 5.49 1.86 10.49
N ALA A 20 6.40 2.68 9.93
CA ALA A 20 7.31 3.52 10.70
C ALA A 20 6.56 4.60 11.49
N ALA A 21 5.45 5.11 10.94
CA ALA A 21 4.57 6.07 11.62
C ALA A 21 3.58 5.42 12.62
N ASP A 22 3.65 4.09 12.81
CA ASP A 22 2.74 3.30 13.65
C ASP A 22 1.26 3.60 13.35
N GLN A 23 0.93 3.74 12.06
CA GLN A 23 -0.43 4.04 11.63
C GLN A 23 -1.16 2.76 11.17
N PRO A 24 -2.48 2.68 11.37
CA PRO A 24 -3.25 1.55 10.88
C PRO A 24 -3.27 1.55 9.35
N TYR A 25 -3.28 0.35 8.74
CA TYR A 25 -3.34 0.19 7.29
C TYR A 25 -4.56 0.88 6.63
N THR A 26 -5.59 1.19 7.43
CA THR A 26 -6.79 1.91 7.00
C THR A 26 -6.50 3.35 6.55
N VAL A 27 -5.37 3.93 6.96
CA VAL A 27 -4.91 5.25 6.49
C VAL A 27 -4.57 5.18 5.00
N ILE A 28 -3.66 4.26 4.63
CA ILE A 28 -3.22 4.11 3.23
C ILE A 28 -4.29 3.45 2.34
N SER A 29 -5.18 2.62 2.90
CA SER A 29 -6.28 2.03 2.12
C SER A 29 -7.36 3.02 1.68
N ARG A 30 -7.35 4.23 2.27
CA ARG A 30 -8.24 5.36 1.93
C ARG A 30 -7.50 6.52 1.28
N ALA A 31 -6.20 6.38 1.01
CA ALA A 31 -5.39 7.41 0.37
C ALA A 31 -5.57 7.40 -1.15
N VAL A 32 -5.54 8.60 -1.76
CA VAL A 32 -5.49 8.77 -3.21
C VAL A 32 -4.03 8.86 -3.63
N HIS A 33 -3.58 7.88 -4.39
CA HIS A 33 -2.25 7.89 -4.99
C HIS A 33 -2.32 8.55 -6.37
N ILE A 34 -1.19 9.10 -6.83
CA ILE A 34 -1.10 9.72 -8.15
C ILE A 34 -1.22 8.66 -9.25
N HIS A 35 -1.97 8.97 -10.31
CA HIS A 35 -2.13 8.12 -11.50
C HIS A 35 -1.30 8.66 -12.68
N PRO A 36 -0.61 7.80 -13.47
CA PRO A 36 -0.49 6.35 -13.35
C PRO A 36 0.75 5.91 -12.54
N THR A 37 0.57 5.07 -11.52
CA THR A 37 1.68 4.47 -10.73
C THR A 37 1.38 3.05 -10.27
N VAL A 38 2.38 2.29 -9.83
CA VAL A 38 2.13 0.96 -9.22
C VAL A 38 1.47 1.11 -7.85
N SER A 39 1.84 2.13 -7.07
CA SER A 39 1.27 2.40 -5.74
C SER A 39 -0.23 2.69 -5.75
N GLU A 40 -0.80 3.09 -6.90
CA GLU A 40 -2.25 3.29 -7.04
C GLU A 40 -3.08 2.02 -6.83
N LEU A 41 -2.46 0.84 -6.94
CA LEU A 41 -3.13 -0.44 -6.71
C LEU A 41 -3.20 -0.81 -5.23
N VAL A 42 -2.43 -0.15 -4.35
CA VAL A 42 -2.36 -0.46 -2.92
C VAL A 42 -3.71 -0.29 -2.20
N PRO A 43 -4.48 0.80 -2.41
CA PRO A 43 -5.80 0.94 -1.79
C PRO A 43 -6.73 -0.24 -2.13
N THR A 44 -6.78 -0.63 -3.40
CA THR A 44 -7.62 -1.75 -3.87
C THR A 44 -7.19 -3.08 -3.26
N LEU A 45 -5.87 -3.35 -3.19
CA LEU A 45 -5.32 -4.55 -2.55
C LEU A 45 -5.75 -4.64 -1.08
N LEU A 46 -5.59 -3.55 -0.32
CA LEU A 46 -5.86 -3.52 1.13
C LEU A 46 -7.35 -3.60 1.46
N GLN A 47 -8.23 -3.11 0.58
CA GLN A 47 -9.68 -3.23 0.75
C GLN A 47 -10.19 -4.66 0.58
N GLN A 48 -9.40 -5.57 -0.03
CA GLN A 48 -9.75 -6.98 -0.19
C GLN A 48 -9.32 -7.85 1.01
N LEU A 49 -8.66 -7.27 2.02
CA LEU A 49 -8.26 -8.00 3.22
C LEU A 49 -9.48 -8.58 3.94
N LYS A 50 -9.37 -9.85 4.32
CA LYS A 50 -10.33 -10.54 5.18
C LYS A 50 -9.69 -10.76 6.55
N PRO A 51 -10.46 -10.79 7.65
CA PRO A 51 -9.96 -11.24 8.94
C PRO A 51 -9.26 -12.59 8.80
N ALA A 52 -8.15 -12.76 9.51
CA ALA A 52 -7.40 -14.01 9.54
C ALA A 52 -8.14 -15.10 10.32
#